data_AF-A0A2H1FI18-F1
#
_entry.id   AF-A0A2H1FI18-F1
#
_cell.length_a   1.000
_cell.length_b   1.000
_cell.length_c   1.000
_cell.angle_alpha   90.00
_cell.angle_beta   90.00
_cell.angle_gamma   90.00
#
_symmetry.space_group_name_H-M   'P 1'
#
loop_
_entity.id
_entity.type
_entity.pdbx_description
1 polymer ?
#
loop_
_entity_poly.entity_id
_entity_poly.type
_entity_poly.pdbx_seq_one_letter_code
_entity_poly.pdbx_strand_id
1 'polypeptide(L)'
;MKSHYREYLKLNKNIFLAFLASVIISAIFAQIFSLQAKYVNSSLTLVIDLSVYYAAFSGFFYIDNNKKYLLESGKLDKSRLKTDLFKIITSLGLSEIIYVVCRWILQYYLLTSNYEAYASSVLAQSISFIVYLICVNLIARSVKLYKDKG
;
A
#
# COMPACT_ATOMS: atom_id res chain seq x y z
N MET A 1 16.71 -11.28 20.62
CA MET A 1 16.40 -10.24 19.60
C MET A 1 15.37 -9.29 20.21
N LYS A 2 15.66 -7.97 20.31
CA LYS A 2 14.77 -7.00 20.98
C LYS A 2 13.36 -7.01 20.35
N SER A 3 12.29 -7.02 21.16
CA SER A 3 10.89 -7.17 20.72
C SER A 3 10.48 -6.23 19.59
N HIS A 4 10.99 -4.99 19.63
CA HIS A 4 10.77 -3.94 18.63
C HIS A 4 11.17 -4.37 17.20
N TYR A 5 12.31 -5.04 17.02
CA TYR A 5 12.75 -5.46 15.66
C TYR A 5 11.79 -6.47 15.03
N ARG A 6 11.19 -7.34 15.85
CA ARG A 6 10.21 -8.34 15.39
C ARG A 6 8.91 -7.69 14.92
N GLU A 7 8.49 -6.60 15.55
CA GLU A 7 7.29 -5.85 15.17
C GLU A 7 7.47 -5.12 13.83
N TYR A 8 8.64 -4.49 13.60
CA TYR A 8 8.98 -3.88 12.31
C TYR A 8 9.03 -4.89 11.18
N LEU A 9 9.61 -6.07 11.41
CA LEU A 9 9.65 -7.13 10.40
C LEU A 9 8.24 -7.61 10.01
N LYS A 10 7.34 -7.77 10.99
CA LYS A 10 5.93 -8.13 10.71
C LYS A 10 5.22 -7.05 9.90
N LEU A 11 5.38 -5.79 10.27
CA LEU A 11 4.78 -4.66 9.55
C LEU A 11 5.24 -4.64 8.08
N ASN A 12 6.56 -4.71 7.85
CA ASN A 12 7.13 -4.71 6.49
C ASN A 12 6.67 -5.92 5.67
N LYS A 13 6.60 -7.10 6.30
CA LYS A 13 6.04 -8.31 5.67
C LYS A 13 4.60 -8.08 5.21
N ASN A 14 3.76 -7.50 6.07
CA ASN A 14 2.35 -7.28 5.76
C ASN A 14 2.15 -6.25 4.64
N ILE A 15 2.96 -5.18 4.63
CA ILE A 15 2.98 -4.20 3.53
C ILE A 15 3.35 -4.90 2.22
N PHE A 16 4.40 -5.72 2.22
CA PHE A 16 4.86 -6.41 1.01
C PHE A 16 3.85 -7.44 0.48
N LEU A 17 3.26 -8.24 1.36
CA LEU A 17 2.22 -9.22 0.96
C LEU A 17 0.96 -8.53 0.42
N ALA A 18 0.54 -7.43 1.05
CA ALA A 18 -0.58 -6.63 0.58
C ALA A 18 -0.30 -6.03 -0.81
N PHE A 19 0.92 -5.52 -1.01
CA PHE A 19 1.38 -5.03 -2.30
C PHE A 19 1.29 -6.12 -3.39
N LEU A 20 1.83 -7.32 -3.14
CA LEU A 20 1.75 -8.43 -4.11
C LEU A 20 0.31 -8.82 -4.44
N ALA A 21 -0.56 -8.90 -3.44
CA ALA A 21 -1.98 -9.18 -3.66
C ALA A 21 -2.63 -8.09 -4.54
N SER A 22 -2.34 -6.82 -4.25
CA SER A 22 -2.88 -5.69 -5.02
C SER A 22 -2.39 -5.66 -6.47
N VAL A 23 -1.12 -5.98 -6.75
CA VAL A 23 -0.56 -6.04 -8.12
C VAL A 23 -1.33 -7.04 -8.97
N ILE A 24 -1.58 -8.25 -8.44
CA ILE A 24 -2.24 -9.32 -9.18
C ILE A 24 -3.68 -8.93 -9.50
N ILE A 25 -4.43 -8.49 -8.49
CA ILE A 25 -5.85 -8.15 -8.66
C ILE A 25 -6.02 -6.89 -9.52
N SER A 26 -5.23 -5.84 -9.29
CA SER A 26 -5.31 -4.61 -10.07
C SER A 26 -4.99 -4.85 -11.56
N ALA A 27 -4.04 -5.74 -11.87
CA ALA A 27 -3.71 -6.10 -13.25
C ALA A 27 -4.84 -6.87 -13.95
N ILE A 28 -5.51 -7.79 -13.24
CA ILE A 28 -6.71 -8.46 -13.76
C ILE A 28 -7.80 -7.43 -14.08
N PHE A 29 -8.07 -6.51 -13.15
CA PHE A 29 -9.09 -5.47 -13.36
C PHE A 29 -8.70 -4.48 -14.46
N ALA A 30 -7.42 -4.13 -14.60
CA ALA A 30 -6.94 -3.33 -15.72
C ALA A 30 -7.25 -4.02 -17.06
N GLN A 31 -7.07 -5.33 -17.14
CA GLN A 31 -7.42 -6.10 -18.33
C GLN A 31 -8.94 -6.13 -18.58
N ILE A 32 -9.76 -6.28 -17.54
CA ILE A 32 -11.23 -6.18 -17.63
C ILE A 32 -11.65 -4.81 -18.19
N PHE A 33 -10.96 -3.74 -17.78
CA PHE A 33 -11.23 -2.37 -18.24
C PHE A 33 -10.53 -2.02 -19.57
N SER A 34 -9.94 -2.97 -20.29
CA SER A 34 -9.14 -2.71 -21.49
C SER A 34 -9.92 -2.02 -22.62
N LEU A 35 -11.23 -2.27 -22.71
CA LEU A 35 -12.12 -1.65 -23.71
C LEU A 35 -12.63 -0.27 -23.30
N GLN A 36 -12.38 0.16 -22.05
CA GLN A 36 -12.75 1.49 -21.56
C GLN A 36 -11.76 2.54 -22.05
N ALA A 37 -12.13 3.81 -21.92
CA ALA A 37 -11.20 4.90 -22.21
C ALA A 37 -9.95 4.78 -21.32
N LYS A 38 -8.78 5.07 -21.86
CA LYS A 38 -7.48 4.85 -21.19
C LYS A 38 -7.38 5.56 -19.82
N TYR A 39 -7.96 6.75 -19.70
CA TYR A 39 -8.01 7.48 -18.42
C TYR A 39 -8.99 6.85 -17.43
N VAL A 40 -10.11 6.28 -17.90
CA VAL A 40 -11.08 5.55 -17.07
C VAL A 40 -10.45 4.27 -16.54
N ASN A 41 -9.76 3.51 -17.40
CA ASN A 41 -9.00 2.33 -17.01
C ASN A 41 -7.99 2.67 -15.90
N SER A 42 -7.14 3.68 -16.12
CA SER A 42 -6.14 4.11 -15.13
C SER A 42 -6.78 4.48 -13.79
N SER A 43 -7.87 5.27 -13.80
CA SER A 43 -8.57 5.68 -12.58
C SER A 43 -9.22 4.51 -11.84
N LEU A 44 -9.96 3.64 -12.53
CA LEU A 44 -10.65 2.52 -11.90
C LEU A 44 -9.67 1.46 -11.39
N THR A 45 -8.60 1.16 -12.16
CA THR A 45 -7.54 0.26 -11.70
C THR A 45 -6.86 0.78 -10.45
N LEU A 46 -6.58 2.09 -10.35
CA LEU A 46 -6.02 2.70 -9.14
C LEU A 46 -6.96 2.57 -7.94
N VAL A 47 -8.27 2.76 -8.11
CA VAL A 47 -9.25 2.59 -7.03
C VAL A 47 -9.26 1.13 -6.55
N ILE A 48 -9.24 0.17 -7.47
CA ILE A 48 -9.15 -1.27 -7.14
C ILE A 48 -7.84 -1.57 -6.40
N ASP A 49 -6.71 -1.07 -6.90
CA ASP A 49 -5.39 -1.23 -6.30
C ASP A 49 -5.39 -0.78 -4.83
N LEU A 50 -5.78 0.47 -4.56
CA LEU A 50 -5.84 1.00 -3.20
C LEU A 50 -6.79 0.19 -2.31
N SER A 51 -7.97 -0.17 -2.83
CA SER A 51 -8.98 -0.93 -2.08
C SER A 51 -8.46 -2.30 -1.67
N VAL A 52 -7.85 -3.03 -2.61
CA VAL A 52 -7.26 -4.35 -2.36
C VAL A 52 -6.06 -4.24 -1.43
N TYR A 53 -5.18 -3.28 -1.65
CA TYR A 53 -4.01 -3.05 -0.81
C TYR A 53 -4.41 -2.81 0.65
N TYR A 54 -5.30 -1.85 0.93
CA TYR A 54 -5.70 -1.54 2.30
C TYR A 54 -6.48 -2.67 2.96
N ALA A 55 -7.33 -3.38 2.21
CA ALA A 55 -8.06 -4.55 2.72
C ALA A 55 -7.10 -5.68 3.10
N ALA A 56 -6.18 -6.04 2.19
CA ALA A 56 -5.20 -7.09 2.43
C ALA A 56 -4.24 -6.72 3.57
N PHE A 57 -3.71 -5.49 3.57
CA PHE A 57 -2.84 -4.99 4.62
C PHE A 57 -3.51 -5.04 5.99
N SER A 58 -4.75 -4.55 6.09
CA SER A 58 -5.51 -4.56 7.35
C SER A 58 -5.76 -5.98 7.86
N GLY A 59 -6.08 -6.91 6.95
CA GLY A 59 -6.25 -8.33 7.27
C GLY A 59 -4.97 -8.98 7.79
N PHE A 60 -3.85 -8.85 7.07
CA PHE A 60 -2.57 -9.41 7.49
C PHE A 60 -2.05 -8.77 8.79
N PHE A 61 -2.19 -7.45 8.93
CA PHE A 61 -1.83 -6.73 10.14
C PHE A 61 -2.62 -7.21 11.35
N TYR A 62 -3.94 -7.43 11.19
CA TYR A 62 -4.76 -7.98 12.26
C TYR A 62 -4.32 -9.39 12.65
N ILE A 63 -4.13 -10.30 11.68
CA ILE A 63 -3.72 -11.70 11.96
C ILE A 63 -2.41 -11.73 12.74
N ASP A 64 -1.41 -10.94 12.35
CA ASP A 64 -0.09 -10.92 12.99
C ASP A 64 -0.05 -10.31 14.39
N ASN A 65 -1.07 -9.51 14.73
CA ASN A 65 -1.18 -8.73 15.97
C ASN A 65 -2.47 -9.02 16.75
N ASN A 66 -3.20 -10.07 16.41
CA ASN A 66 -4.54 -10.36 16.93
C ASN A 66 -4.60 -10.32 18.46
N LYS A 67 -3.60 -10.91 19.14
CA LYS A 67 -3.48 -10.94 20.61
C LYS A 67 -3.44 -9.55 21.25
N LYS A 68 -2.93 -8.54 20.55
CA LYS A 68 -2.86 -7.14 21.03
C LYS A 68 -4.23 -6.49 21.14
N TYR A 69 -5.19 -6.96 20.35
CA TYR A 69 -6.51 -6.35 20.20
C TYR A 69 -7.62 -7.18 20.86
N LEU A 70 -7.28 -8.22 21.62
CA LEU A 70 -8.25 -8.93 22.44
C LEU A 70 -8.41 -8.23 23.79
N LEU A 71 -9.65 -7.90 24.14
CA LEU A 71 -10.02 -7.42 25.47
C LEU A 71 -9.98 -8.58 26.47
N GLU A 72 -9.97 -8.27 27.77
CA GLU A 72 -10.10 -9.28 28.84
C GLU A 72 -11.39 -10.12 28.71
N SER A 73 -12.43 -9.54 28.12
CA SER A 73 -13.69 -10.24 27.78
C SER A 73 -13.60 -11.19 26.58
N GLY A 74 -12.43 -11.30 25.93
CA GLY A 74 -12.22 -12.06 24.71
C GLY A 74 -12.77 -11.40 23.43
N LYS A 75 -13.43 -10.23 23.55
CA LYS A 75 -13.93 -9.47 22.40
C LYS A 75 -12.82 -8.68 21.71
N LEU A 76 -12.96 -8.47 20.41
CA LEU A 76 -12.06 -7.62 19.63
C LEU A 76 -12.25 -6.14 19.97
N ASP A 77 -11.17 -5.50 20.42
CA ASP A 77 -11.05 -4.05 20.54
C ASP A 77 -10.89 -3.42 19.14
N LYS A 78 -12.01 -3.30 18.43
CA LYS A 78 -12.08 -2.70 17.09
C LYS A 78 -11.62 -1.24 17.08
N SER A 79 -11.85 -0.51 18.17
CA SER A 79 -11.50 0.90 18.29
C SER A 79 -9.99 1.09 18.26
N ARG A 80 -9.27 0.30 19.07
CA ARG A 80 -7.81 0.31 19.11
C ARG A 80 -7.19 -0.17 17.81
N LEU A 81 -7.72 -1.24 17.20
CA LEU A 81 -7.25 -1.73 15.90
C LEU A 81 -7.39 -0.65 14.81
N LYS A 82 -8.57 -0.02 14.71
CA LYS A 82 -8.84 1.04 13.72
C LYS A 82 -7.92 2.24 13.95
N THR A 83 -7.70 2.62 15.20
CA THR A 83 -6.82 3.74 15.57
C THR A 83 -5.37 3.47 15.17
N ASP A 84 -4.85 2.27 15.43
CA ASP A 84 -3.48 1.92 15.08
C ASP A 84 -3.28 1.82 13.56
N LEU A 85 -4.23 1.23 12.83
CA LEU A 85 -4.21 1.21 11.36
C LEU A 85 -4.21 2.63 10.78
N PHE A 86 -5.09 3.50 11.28
CA PHE A 86 -5.18 4.87 10.81
C PHE A 86 -3.88 5.65 11.07
N LYS A 87 -3.24 5.46 12.23
CA LYS A 87 -1.92 6.06 12.52
C LYS A 87 -0.84 5.61 11.55
N ILE A 88 -0.81 4.32 11.18
CA ILE A 88 0.17 3.80 10.22
C ILE A 88 -0.06 4.45 8.84
N ILE A 89 -1.28 4.45 8.33
CA ILE A 89 -1.61 5.02 7.01
C ILE A 89 -1.29 6.53 6.99
N THR A 90 -1.78 7.28 7.99
CA THR A 90 -1.50 8.73 8.07
C THR A 90 -0.02 9.06 8.20
N SER A 91 0.78 8.21 8.84
CA SER A 91 2.24 8.41 8.90
C SER A 91 2.93 8.30 7.53
N LEU A 92 2.30 7.63 6.57
CA LEU A 92 2.78 7.41 5.21
C LEU A 92 2.10 8.33 4.19
N GLY A 93 1.15 9.17 4.61
CA GLY A 93 0.21 9.86 3.73
C GLY A 93 0.85 10.70 2.61
N LEU A 94 1.97 11.40 2.89
CA LEU A 94 2.65 12.17 1.84
C LEU A 94 3.22 11.26 0.74
N SER A 95 3.82 10.14 1.12
CA SER A 95 4.31 9.14 0.16
C SER A 95 3.16 8.48 -0.59
N GLU A 96 2.03 8.24 0.07
CA GLU A 96 0.84 7.66 -0.58
C GLU A 96 0.24 8.59 -1.64
N ILE A 97 0.20 9.90 -1.40
CA ILE A 97 -0.23 10.88 -2.41
C ILE A 97 0.69 10.82 -3.63
N ILE A 98 2.01 10.79 -3.42
CA ILE A 98 3.00 10.66 -4.51
C ILE A 98 2.78 9.35 -5.27
N TYR A 99 2.58 8.24 -4.55
CA TYR A 99 2.28 6.94 -5.15
C TYR A 99 1.05 7.03 -6.07
N VAL A 100 -0.05 7.59 -5.58
CA VAL A 100 -1.32 7.72 -6.32
C VAL A 100 -1.13 8.48 -7.62
N VAL A 101 -0.44 9.63 -7.56
CA VAL A 101 -0.17 10.46 -8.73
C VAL A 101 0.73 9.75 -9.73
N CYS A 102 1.86 9.19 -9.27
CA CYS A 102 2.79 8.45 -10.12
C CYS A 102 2.11 7.25 -10.80
N ARG A 103 1.34 6.48 -10.02
CA ARG A 103 0.64 5.27 -10.48
C ARG A 103 -0.33 5.58 -11.61
N TRP A 104 -1.15 6.61 -11.41
CA TRP A 104 -2.15 7.02 -12.39
C TRP A 104 -1.51 7.53 -13.68
N ILE A 105 -0.49 8.41 -13.56
CA ILE A 105 0.21 8.99 -14.71
C ILE A 105 0.93 7.88 -15.50
N LEU A 106 1.67 7.01 -14.84
CA LEU A 106 2.43 5.95 -15.48
C LEU A 106 1.52 4.94 -16.21
N GLN A 107 0.43 4.50 -15.58
CA GLN A 107 -0.49 3.57 -16.24
C GLN A 107 -1.17 4.23 -17.44
N TYR A 108 -1.64 5.47 -17.29
CA TYR A 108 -2.25 6.21 -18.38
C TYR A 108 -1.28 6.41 -19.55
N TYR A 109 -0.02 6.73 -19.26
CA TYR A 109 1.04 6.86 -20.25
C TYR A 109 1.31 5.55 -21.01
N LEU A 110 1.43 4.43 -20.29
CA LEU A 110 1.67 3.11 -20.89
C LEU A 110 0.50 2.67 -21.77
N LEU A 111 -0.74 2.84 -21.29
CA LEU A 111 -1.95 2.57 -22.09
C LEU A 111 -1.99 3.47 -23.33
N THR A 112 -1.63 4.74 -23.22
CA THR A 112 -1.60 5.68 -24.35
C THR A 112 -0.56 5.27 -25.38
N SER A 113 0.55 4.69 -24.94
CA SER A 113 1.60 4.09 -25.75
C SER A 113 1.25 2.69 -26.30
N ASN A 114 0.00 2.25 -26.18
CA ASN A 114 -0.54 0.98 -26.67
C ASN A 114 0.08 -0.28 -26.04
N TYR A 115 0.57 -0.18 -24.79
CA TYR A 115 0.90 -1.37 -24.01
C TYR A 115 -0.38 -2.11 -23.60
N GLU A 116 -0.28 -3.42 -23.41
CA GLU A 116 -1.36 -4.24 -22.86
C GLU A 116 -1.77 -3.71 -21.48
N ALA A 117 -3.07 -3.72 -21.18
CA ALA A 117 -3.59 -3.16 -19.93
C ALA A 117 -3.08 -3.89 -18.68
N TYR A 118 -2.97 -5.23 -18.74
CA TYR A 118 -2.35 -6.03 -17.69
C TYR A 118 -0.91 -5.58 -17.40
N ALA A 119 -0.06 -5.56 -18.43
CA ALA A 119 1.34 -5.16 -18.32
C ALA A 119 1.50 -3.71 -17.86
N SER A 120 0.68 -2.80 -18.40
CA SER A 120 0.62 -1.40 -18.01
C SER A 120 0.35 -1.24 -16.51
N SER A 121 -0.59 -2.04 -15.99
CA SER A 121 -0.91 -2.05 -14.57
C SER A 121 0.29 -2.52 -13.74
N VAL A 122 0.86 -3.68 -14.05
CA VAL A 122 1.99 -4.25 -13.29
C VAL A 122 3.19 -3.31 -13.26
N LEU A 123 3.58 -2.76 -14.42
CA LEU A 123 4.74 -1.87 -14.54
C LEU A 123 4.53 -0.56 -13.78
N ALA A 124 3.41 0.12 -14.00
CA ALA A 124 3.15 1.38 -13.33
C ALA A 124 3.01 1.20 -11.81
N GLN A 125 2.46 0.07 -11.34
CA GLN A 125 2.41 -0.25 -9.91
C GLN A 125 3.79 -0.45 -9.32
N SER A 126 4.62 -1.26 -9.99
CA SER A 126 5.96 -1.61 -9.53
C SER A 126 6.87 -0.38 -9.46
N ILE A 127 6.87 0.45 -10.51
CA ILE A 127 7.66 1.69 -10.54
C ILE A 127 7.18 2.67 -9.46
N SER A 128 5.86 2.86 -9.33
CA SER A 128 5.31 3.78 -8.33
C SER A 128 5.60 3.31 -6.90
N PHE A 129 5.62 2.00 -6.66
CA PHE A 129 5.98 1.45 -5.36
C PHE A 129 7.46 1.68 -5.02
N ILE A 130 8.36 1.58 -6.00
CA ILE A 130 9.77 1.94 -5.80
C ILE A 130 9.91 3.42 -5.45
N VAL A 131 9.23 4.31 -6.18
CA VAL A 131 9.20 5.75 -5.88
C VAL A 131 8.65 6.01 -4.48
N TYR A 132 7.56 5.34 -4.11
CA TYR A 132 6.96 5.41 -2.79
C TYR A 132 7.98 5.03 -1.69
N LEU A 133 8.71 3.91 -1.83
CA LEU A 133 9.71 3.49 -0.86
C LEU A 133 10.85 4.51 -0.72
N ILE A 134 11.27 5.14 -1.81
CA ILE A 134 12.27 6.20 -1.79
C ILE A 134 11.72 7.40 -1.00
N CYS A 135 10.49 7.84 -1.29
CA CYS A 135 9.84 8.94 -0.59
C CYS A 135 9.70 8.69 0.91
N VAL A 136 9.24 7.49 1.32
CA VAL A 136 9.13 7.10 2.72
C VAL A 136 10.48 7.23 3.43
N ASN A 137 11.55 6.73 2.82
CA ASN A 137 12.90 6.81 3.41
C ASN A 137 13.40 8.26 3.51
N LEU A 138 13.17 9.08 2.49
CA LEU A 138 13.57 10.50 2.50
C LEU A 138 12.81 11.30 3.55
N ILE A 139 11.50 11.08 3.69
CA ILE A 139 10.66 11.75 4.69
C ILE A 139 11.09 11.32 6.10
N ALA A 140 11.27 10.01 6.34
CA ALA A 140 11.73 9.50 7.63
C ALA A 140 13.08 10.13 8.05
N ARG A 141 14.01 10.30 7.09
CA ARG A 141 15.28 10.98 7.31
C ARG A 141 15.11 12.48 7.61
N SER A 142 14.25 13.17 6.86
CA SER A 142 14.04 14.63 6.96
C SER A 142 13.38 15.04 8.26
N VAL A 143 12.44 14.23 8.77
CA VAL A 143 11.75 14.49 10.05
C VAL A 143 12.62 14.09 11.27
N LYS A 144 13.87 13.66 11.06
CA LYS A 144 14.78 13.15 12.11
C LYS A 144 14.09 12.11 13.00
N LEU A 145 13.30 11.20 12.41
CA LEU A 145 12.67 10.11 13.16
C LEU A 145 13.71 9.23 13.88
N TYR A 146 14.92 9.18 13.32
CA TYR A 146 16.13 8.62 13.91
C TYR A 146 17.00 9.74 14.51
N LYS A 147 16.55 10.40 15.58
CA LYS A 147 17.48 11.10 16.46
C LYS A 147 18.25 10.03 17.24
N ASP A 148 19.50 9.79 16.86
CA ASP A 148 20.46 9.32 17.86
C ASP A 148 20.49 10.36 18.97
N LYS A 149 20.35 9.89 20.21
CA LYS A 149 20.61 10.69 21.40
C LYS A 149 22.12 10.94 21.43
N GLY A 150 22.56 11.94 20.67
CA GLY A 150 23.86 12.59 20.87
C GLY A 150 23.79 13.46 22.11
#